data_AF-A0A944BXU4-F1
#
_entry.id   AF-A0A944BXU4-F1
#
_cell.length_a   1.000
_cell.length_b   1.000
_cell.length_c   1.000
_cell.angle_alpha   90.00
_cell.angle_beta   90.00
_cell.angle_gamma   90.00
#
_symmetry.space_group_name_H-M   'P 1'
#
loop_
_entity.id
_entity.type
_entity.pdbx_description
1 polymer ?
#
loop_
_entity_poly.entity_id
_entity_poly.type
_entity_poly.pdbx_seq_one_letter_code
_entity_poly.pdbx_strand_id
1 'polypeptide(L)'
;ANTAIDIAACRDNINMLLSVVKDVAPETDTARWECMLKKLPPYLYDETGALKEWACNQFSENNKHRHLSHLYCVWPLFETQNDEQLKQACIQAIDNRTSENEASHALVHRSLIAARLKDRTSITSALLKLQNHKIRYNSLMTNHDYDQGSCYCTDFAIGYLGIVNEALVYSNTNEIEVLPALFESGFDAGEITGIKARTRATVDSLKWDVNAKTAQVTVTSDIEQTIKLSCGLSDKTETLTFAPGETKTVEFTLN
;
A
#
# COMPACT_ATOMS: atom_id res chain seq x y z
N ALA A 1 20.14 14.27 -11.21
CA ALA A 1 18.86 14.48 -11.90
C ALA A 1 17.75 14.26 -10.90
N ASN A 2 16.57 14.87 -11.10
CA ASN A 2 15.42 14.59 -10.24
C ASN A 2 15.01 13.12 -10.39
N THR A 3 14.66 12.48 -9.29
CA THR A 3 14.21 11.08 -9.26
C THR A 3 12.70 11.01 -9.03
N ALA A 4 12.07 9.92 -9.44
CA ALA A 4 10.64 9.73 -9.18
C ALA A 4 10.32 9.74 -7.67
N ILE A 5 11.19 9.20 -6.82
CA ILE A 5 11.01 9.25 -5.36
C ILE A 5 11.03 10.68 -4.82
N ASP A 6 11.98 11.52 -5.27
CA ASP A 6 12.06 12.92 -4.82
C ASP A 6 10.80 13.71 -5.22
N ILE A 7 10.27 13.44 -6.41
CA ILE A 7 9.05 14.05 -6.92
C ILE A 7 7.85 13.64 -6.08
N ALA A 8 7.68 12.33 -5.86
CA ALA A 8 6.61 11.75 -5.06
C ALA A 8 6.63 12.30 -3.62
N ALA A 9 7.79 12.23 -2.97
CA ALA A 9 7.98 12.70 -1.60
C ALA A 9 7.76 14.21 -1.47
N CYS A 10 8.25 15.01 -2.42
CA CYS A 10 8.03 16.46 -2.39
C CYS A 10 6.55 16.82 -2.59
N ARG A 11 5.88 16.16 -3.55
CA ARG A 11 4.44 16.33 -3.80
C ARG A 11 3.62 16.01 -2.55
N ASP A 12 3.84 14.84 -1.96
CA ASP A 12 3.08 14.40 -0.79
C ASP A 12 3.32 15.31 0.42
N ASN A 13 4.58 15.68 0.70
CA ASN A 13 4.90 16.60 1.79
C ASN A 13 4.24 17.97 1.62
N ILE A 14 4.20 18.52 0.40
CA ILE A 14 3.51 19.79 0.15
C ILE A 14 2.00 19.63 0.34
N ASN A 15 1.40 18.56 -0.18
CA ASN A 15 -0.03 18.30 0.02
C ASN A 15 -0.40 18.12 1.50
N MET A 16 0.42 17.40 2.25
CA MET A 16 0.26 17.24 3.70
C MET A 16 0.35 18.59 4.41
N LEU A 17 1.35 19.41 4.07
CA LEU A 17 1.50 20.77 4.62
C LEU A 17 0.25 21.62 4.34
N LEU A 18 -0.24 21.62 3.10
CA LEU A 18 -1.45 22.35 2.72
C LEU A 18 -2.68 21.85 3.51
N SER A 19 -2.82 20.54 3.68
CA SER A 19 -3.91 19.94 4.46
C SER A 19 -3.84 20.37 5.92
N VAL A 20 -2.66 20.28 6.56
CA VAL A 20 -2.48 20.65 7.96
C VAL A 20 -2.73 22.14 8.16
N VAL A 21 -2.17 23.00 7.31
CA VAL A 21 -2.34 24.47 7.39
C VAL A 21 -3.80 24.86 7.26
N LYS A 22 -4.53 24.24 6.32
CA LYS A 22 -5.97 24.48 6.16
C LYS A 22 -6.76 24.19 7.45
N ASP A 23 -6.32 23.20 8.22
CA ASP A 23 -7.00 22.80 9.46
C ASP A 23 -6.57 23.63 10.68
N VAL A 24 -5.28 23.98 10.80
CA VAL A 24 -4.74 24.59 12.04
C VAL A 24 -4.50 26.10 11.95
N ALA A 25 -4.30 26.65 10.75
CA ALA A 25 -3.99 28.06 10.51
C ALA A 25 -4.50 28.51 9.11
N PRO A 26 -5.82 28.46 8.86
CA PRO A 26 -6.43 28.66 7.54
C PRO A 26 -6.16 30.03 6.91
N GLU A 27 -5.75 31.02 7.69
CA GLU A 27 -5.36 32.37 7.26
C GLU A 27 -3.93 32.45 6.67
N THR A 28 -3.13 31.40 6.79
CA THR A 28 -1.76 31.36 6.28
C THR A 28 -1.75 31.43 4.75
N ASP A 29 -0.91 32.32 4.17
CA ASP A 29 -0.71 32.37 2.72
C ASP A 29 0.00 31.09 2.21
N THR A 30 -0.73 30.25 1.47
CA THR A 30 -0.25 29.00 0.89
C THR A 30 0.28 29.15 -0.54
N ALA A 31 0.21 30.34 -1.15
CA ALA A 31 0.47 30.54 -2.58
C ALA A 31 1.87 30.07 -3.01
N ARG A 32 2.87 30.22 -2.13
CA ARG A 32 4.23 29.73 -2.38
C ARG A 32 4.26 28.21 -2.59
N TRP A 33 3.61 27.44 -1.72
CA TRP A 33 3.65 25.99 -1.75
C TRP A 33 2.81 25.44 -2.90
N GLU A 34 1.65 26.04 -3.17
CA GLU A 34 0.84 25.73 -4.34
C GLU A 34 1.58 26.01 -5.65
N CYS A 35 2.36 27.11 -5.71
CA CYS A 35 3.22 27.41 -6.85
C CYS A 35 4.33 26.37 -7.02
N MET A 36 4.96 25.93 -5.92
CA MET A 36 5.97 24.88 -5.95
C MET A 36 5.40 23.55 -6.46
N LEU A 37 4.21 23.16 -5.99
CA LEU A 37 3.52 21.94 -6.39
C LEU A 37 3.29 21.90 -7.92
N LYS A 38 2.85 23.02 -8.50
CA LYS A 38 2.65 23.17 -9.97
C LYS A 38 3.93 23.11 -10.79
N LYS A 39 5.10 23.27 -10.15
CA LYS A 39 6.42 23.26 -10.81
C LYS A 39 7.15 21.92 -10.68
N LEU A 40 6.61 20.96 -9.93
CA LEU A 40 7.21 19.64 -9.86
C LEU A 40 7.22 18.99 -11.26
N PRO A 41 8.33 18.37 -11.67
CA PRO A 41 8.40 17.69 -12.94
C PRO A 41 7.41 16.52 -12.97
N PRO A 42 6.90 16.15 -14.16
CA PRO A 42 6.02 15.00 -14.29
C PRO A 42 6.80 13.69 -14.07
N TYR A 43 6.07 12.63 -13.77
CA TYR A 43 6.60 11.28 -13.93
C TYR A 43 6.87 11.00 -15.41
N LEU A 44 7.92 10.22 -15.68
CA LEU A 44 8.27 9.77 -17.01
C LEU A 44 8.12 8.26 -17.10
N TYR A 45 7.83 7.78 -18.30
CA TYR A 45 7.63 6.37 -18.60
C TYR A 45 8.65 5.89 -19.63
N ASP A 46 9.10 4.64 -19.52
CA ASP A 46 9.97 4.04 -20.51
C ASP A 46 9.18 3.49 -21.70
N GLU A 47 9.87 2.89 -22.67
CA GLU A 47 9.26 2.32 -23.88
C GLU A 47 8.35 1.10 -23.60
N THR A 48 8.50 0.46 -22.44
CA THR A 48 7.62 -0.62 -21.98
C THR A 48 6.36 -0.09 -21.29
N GLY A 49 6.33 1.22 -20.99
CA GLY A 49 5.28 1.86 -20.20
C GLY A 49 5.56 1.87 -18.69
N ALA A 50 6.72 1.38 -18.24
CA ALA A 50 7.08 1.37 -16.82
C ALA A 50 7.40 2.77 -16.31
N LEU A 51 7.09 3.04 -15.04
CA LEU A 51 7.54 4.25 -14.36
C LEU A 51 9.07 4.28 -14.28
N LYS A 52 9.68 5.33 -14.83
CA LYS A 52 11.13 5.52 -14.79
C LYS A 52 11.63 5.93 -13.41
N GLU A 53 12.84 5.50 -13.06
CA GLU A 53 13.47 5.87 -11.80
C GLU A 53 13.96 7.32 -11.81
N TRP A 54 14.43 7.80 -12.96
CA TRP A 54 14.87 9.18 -13.15
C TRP A 54 13.90 9.96 -14.04
N ALA A 55 13.62 11.20 -13.63
CA ALA A 55 12.81 12.14 -14.41
C ALA A 55 13.63 12.80 -15.54
N CYS A 56 14.43 12.01 -16.24
CA CYS A 56 15.21 12.42 -17.40
C CYS A 56 15.58 11.20 -18.28
N ASN A 57 16.12 11.44 -19.47
CA ASN A 57 16.42 10.39 -20.46
C ASN A 57 17.91 10.01 -20.54
N GLN A 58 18.74 10.59 -19.69
CA GLN A 58 20.19 10.40 -19.67
C GLN A 58 20.63 9.14 -18.91
N PHE A 59 19.76 8.54 -18.10
CA PHE A 59 20.05 7.35 -17.30
C PHE A 59 19.23 6.16 -17.78
N SER A 60 19.84 4.97 -17.74
CA SER A 60 19.23 3.69 -18.02
C SER A 60 18.72 3.02 -16.74
N GLU A 61 17.57 2.36 -16.82
CA GLU A 61 16.97 1.59 -15.73
C GLU A 61 17.86 0.43 -15.27
N ASN A 62 18.18 0.38 -13.96
CA ASN A 62 18.84 -0.78 -13.35
C ASN A 62 17.80 -1.76 -12.81
N ASN A 63 17.16 -2.49 -13.72
CA ASN A 63 16.14 -3.48 -13.40
C ASN A 63 16.63 -4.71 -12.61
N LYS A 64 17.90 -4.75 -12.22
CA LYS A 64 18.43 -5.75 -11.27
C LYS A 64 18.53 -5.22 -9.85
N HIS A 65 18.43 -3.91 -9.63
CA HIS A 65 18.63 -3.36 -8.30
C HIS A 65 17.54 -3.80 -7.32
N ARG A 66 17.92 -4.04 -6.06
CA ARG A 66 16.97 -4.49 -5.03
C ARG A 66 15.97 -3.41 -4.58
N HIS A 67 16.31 -2.12 -4.71
CA HIS A 67 15.44 -1.03 -4.29
C HIS A 67 14.40 -0.69 -5.38
N LEU A 68 13.19 -0.38 -4.92
CA LEU A 68 12.06 0.08 -5.72
C LEU A 68 11.68 1.52 -5.33
N SER A 69 12.68 2.38 -5.08
CA SER A 69 12.45 3.73 -4.54
C SER A 69 11.50 4.58 -5.40
N HIS A 70 11.59 4.46 -6.73
CA HIS A 70 10.70 5.15 -7.66
C HIS A 70 9.21 4.78 -7.52
N LEU A 71 8.89 3.66 -6.84
CA LEU A 71 7.52 3.25 -6.51
C LEU A 71 7.04 3.80 -5.17
N TYR A 72 7.71 4.81 -4.59
CA TYR A 72 7.26 5.52 -3.39
C TYR A 72 5.86 6.12 -3.55
N CYS A 73 5.51 6.55 -4.77
CA CYS A 73 4.16 7.01 -5.15
C CYS A 73 3.06 5.95 -4.95
N VAL A 74 3.46 4.66 -4.91
CA VAL A 74 2.58 3.51 -4.66
C VAL A 74 2.49 3.21 -3.19
N TRP A 75 3.61 2.95 -2.51
CA TRP A 75 3.65 2.70 -1.07
C TRP A 75 4.89 3.37 -0.49
N PRO A 76 4.76 4.12 0.61
CA PRO A 76 3.58 4.25 1.47
C PRO A 76 2.49 5.20 0.97
N LEU A 77 2.70 5.92 -0.14
CA LEU A 77 1.78 6.96 -0.66
C LEU A 77 0.53 6.39 -1.35
N PHE A 78 -0.30 7.24 -1.94
CA PHE A 78 -1.63 6.86 -2.45
C PHE A 78 -1.89 7.28 -3.90
N GLU A 79 -0.86 7.75 -4.63
CA GLU A 79 -1.06 8.38 -5.95
C GLU A 79 -1.71 7.39 -6.94
N THR A 80 -1.30 6.12 -6.92
CA THR A 80 -1.86 5.07 -7.80
C THR A 80 -3.30 4.68 -7.51
N GLN A 81 -3.87 5.09 -6.37
CA GLN A 81 -5.27 4.80 -6.07
C GLN A 81 -6.23 5.66 -6.91
N ASN A 82 -5.75 6.80 -7.41
CA ASN A 82 -6.55 7.76 -8.17
C ASN A 82 -6.05 7.98 -9.60
N ASP A 83 -4.97 7.29 -9.99
CA ASP A 83 -4.35 7.40 -11.31
C ASP A 83 -4.06 6.00 -11.88
N GLU A 84 -4.94 5.55 -12.76
CA GLU A 84 -4.85 4.23 -13.38
C GLU A 84 -3.63 4.11 -14.31
N GLN A 85 -3.24 5.20 -15.00
CA GLN A 85 -2.05 5.16 -15.86
C GLN A 85 -0.79 4.96 -15.01
N LEU A 86 -0.67 5.71 -13.92
CA LEU A 86 0.44 5.56 -12.99
C LEU A 86 0.45 4.17 -12.34
N LYS A 87 -0.74 3.64 -11.98
CA LYS A 87 -0.88 2.29 -11.45
C LYS A 87 -0.34 1.24 -12.42
N GLN A 88 -0.77 1.26 -13.68
CA GLN A 88 -0.30 0.31 -14.69
C GLN A 88 1.20 0.45 -14.96
N ALA A 89 1.72 1.68 -14.99
CA ALA A 89 3.16 1.93 -15.11
C ALA A 89 3.97 1.38 -13.94
N CYS A 90 3.43 1.44 -12.72
CA CYS A 90 4.09 0.87 -11.54
C CYS A 90 4.04 -0.66 -11.54
N ILE A 91 2.95 -1.28 -12.00
CA ILE A 91 2.87 -2.74 -12.19
C ILE A 91 3.96 -3.18 -13.19
N GLN A 92 4.05 -2.53 -14.34
CA GLN A 92 5.08 -2.84 -15.34
C GLN A 92 6.50 -2.65 -14.79
N ALA A 93 6.74 -1.64 -13.94
CA ALA A 93 8.04 -1.44 -13.29
C ALA A 93 8.42 -2.58 -12.33
N ILE A 94 7.44 -3.18 -11.64
CA ILE A 94 7.64 -4.35 -10.77
C ILE A 94 7.98 -5.59 -11.61
N ASP A 95 7.27 -5.80 -12.71
CA ASP A 95 7.49 -6.91 -13.64
C ASP A 95 8.88 -6.84 -14.28
N ASN A 96 9.32 -5.64 -14.62
CA ASN A 96 10.68 -5.41 -15.12
C ASN A 96 11.75 -5.68 -14.06
N ARG A 97 11.44 -5.53 -12.77
CA ARG A 97 12.41 -5.57 -11.67
C ARG A 97 12.72 -7.00 -11.21
N THR A 98 13.91 -7.46 -11.56
CA THR A 98 14.60 -8.57 -10.88
C THR A 98 15.38 -8.07 -9.65
N SER A 99 15.56 -8.91 -8.63
CA SER A 99 16.33 -8.53 -7.43
C SER A 99 17.74 -9.12 -7.49
N GLU A 100 18.77 -8.28 -7.49
CA GLU A 100 20.20 -8.66 -7.52
C GLU A 100 20.62 -9.42 -6.26
N ASN A 101 19.90 -9.20 -5.16
CA ASN A 101 20.02 -9.96 -3.93
C ASN A 101 18.64 -10.17 -3.32
N GLU A 102 18.50 -11.19 -2.48
CA GLU A 102 17.24 -11.48 -1.78
C GLU A 102 17.25 -10.82 -0.37
N ALA A 103 17.73 -9.57 -0.29
CA ALA A 103 17.71 -8.83 0.97
C ALA A 103 16.27 -8.62 1.46
N SER A 104 16.05 -8.80 2.76
CA SER A 104 14.69 -8.90 3.31
C SER A 104 13.83 -7.65 3.09
N HIS A 105 14.39 -6.44 3.22
CA HIS A 105 13.67 -5.18 2.97
C HIS A 105 13.13 -5.06 1.54
N ALA A 106 13.86 -5.57 0.55
CA ALA A 106 13.46 -5.47 -0.85
C ALA A 106 12.19 -6.29 -1.11
N LEU A 107 12.15 -7.51 -0.55
CA LEU A 107 10.99 -8.37 -0.62
C LEU A 107 9.80 -7.79 0.17
N VAL A 108 10.04 -7.25 1.37
CA VAL A 108 9.01 -6.59 2.19
C VAL A 108 8.39 -5.41 1.45
N HIS A 109 9.22 -4.51 0.90
CA HIS A 109 8.75 -3.34 0.18
C HIS A 109 7.97 -3.75 -1.07
N ARG A 110 8.45 -4.76 -1.82
CA ARG A 110 7.73 -5.30 -2.97
C ARG A 110 6.34 -5.85 -2.59
N SER A 111 6.23 -6.55 -1.46
CA SER A 111 4.94 -7.03 -0.96
C SER A 111 3.98 -5.89 -0.63
N LEU A 112 4.46 -4.84 0.03
CA LEU A 112 3.63 -3.68 0.39
C LEU A 112 3.17 -2.87 -0.83
N ILE A 113 4.06 -2.72 -1.82
CA ILE A 113 3.72 -2.14 -3.13
C ILE A 113 2.65 -3.00 -3.83
N ALA A 114 2.84 -4.31 -3.90
CA ALA A 114 1.87 -5.22 -4.53
C ALA A 114 0.50 -5.20 -3.84
N ALA A 115 0.48 -5.16 -2.49
CA ALA A 115 -0.74 -4.99 -1.71
C ALA A 115 -1.50 -3.73 -2.12
N ARG A 116 -0.79 -2.58 -2.19
CA ARG A 116 -1.41 -1.30 -2.55
C ARG A 116 -1.85 -1.23 -4.01
N LEU A 117 -1.18 -1.95 -4.92
CA LEU A 117 -1.61 -2.09 -6.32
C LEU A 117 -2.77 -3.07 -6.50
N LYS A 118 -3.16 -3.79 -5.44
CA LYS A 118 -4.18 -4.85 -5.47
C LYS A 118 -3.76 -6.04 -6.33
N ASP A 119 -2.46 -6.25 -6.47
CA ASP A 119 -1.88 -7.37 -7.22
C ASP A 119 -1.73 -8.59 -6.30
N ARG A 120 -2.81 -9.39 -6.27
CA ARG A 120 -2.94 -10.60 -5.45
C ARG A 120 -1.89 -11.66 -5.79
N THR A 121 -1.54 -11.80 -7.07
CA THR A 121 -0.56 -12.78 -7.53
C THR A 121 0.84 -12.40 -7.04
N SER A 122 1.26 -11.16 -7.25
CA SER A 122 2.59 -10.68 -6.82
C SER A 122 2.75 -10.67 -5.31
N ILE A 123 1.75 -10.22 -4.55
CA ILE A 123 1.82 -10.21 -3.08
C ILE A 123 1.89 -11.64 -2.52
N THR A 124 1.14 -12.60 -3.09
CA THR A 124 1.18 -14.01 -2.70
C THR A 124 2.55 -14.61 -2.97
N SER A 125 3.10 -14.41 -4.16
CA SER A 125 4.43 -14.90 -4.53
C SER A 125 5.51 -14.31 -3.63
N ALA A 126 5.47 -13.00 -3.39
CA ALA A 126 6.44 -12.30 -2.54
C ALA A 126 6.36 -12.76 -1.08
N LEU A 127 5.15 -12.92 -0.53
CA LEU A 127 4.98 -13.40 0.83
C LEU A 127 5.43 -14.86 0.98
N LEU A 128 5.11 -15.74 0.02
CA LEU A 128 5.56 -17.14 0.06
C LEU A 128 7.08 -17.24 0.01
N LYS A 129 7.74 -16.45 -0.86
CA LYS A 129 9.21 -16.34 -0.91
C LYS A 129 9.75 -15.87 0.43
N LEU A 130 9.19 -14.79 0.98
CA LEU A 130 9.55 -14.30 2.31
C LEU A 130 9.41 -15.39 3.36
N GLN A 131 8.28 -16.11 3.42
CA GLN A 131 8.00 -17.16 4.43
C GLN A 131 8.89 -18.40 4.34
N ASN A 132 9.49 -18.65 3.18
CA ASN A 132 10.46 -19.73 2.99
C ASN A 132 11.91 -19.23 2.95
N HIS A 133 12.13 -17.94 3.19
CA HIS A 133 13.43 -17.32 3.05
C HIS A 133 14.41 -17.73 4.15
N LYS A 134 15.70 -17.85 3.78
CA LYS A 134 16.78 -18.30 4.66
C LYS A 134 17.19 -17.29 5.74
N ILE A 135 16.64 -16.07 5.71
CA ILE A 135 16.93 -15.04 6.73
C ILE A 135 16.48 -15.41 8.14
N ARG A 136 15.55 -16.36 8.31
CA ARG A 136 15.00 -16.70 9.62
C ARG A 136 15.94 -17.59 10.42
N TYR A 137 16.10 -17.24 11.69
CA TYR A 137 16.68 -18.10 12.72
C TYR A 137 15.58 -18.88 13.44
N ASN A 138 15.96 -19.94 14.16
CA ASN A 138 15.05 -20.70 15.02
C ASN A 138 14.41 -19.85 16.13
N SER A 139 15.02 -18.71 16.47
CA SER A 139 14.47 -17.71 17.40
C SER A 139 13.38 -16.81 16.80
N LEU A 140 13.03 -17.00 15.51
CA LEU A 140 12.18 -16.12 14.70
C LEU A 140 12.79 -14.73 14.40
N MET A 141 14.00 -14.46 14.86
CA MET A 141 14.78 -13.30 14.41
C MET A 141 15.14 -13.44 12.93
N THR A 142 15.36 -12.31 12.26
CA THR A 142 15.73 -12.27 10.84
C THR A 142 17.08 -11.63 10.59
N ASN A 143 17.80 -12.10 9.58
CA ASN A 143 19.01 -11.45 9.06
C ASN A 143 18.65 -10.46 7.93
N HIS A 144 19.50 -9.47 7.69
CA HIS A 144 19.37 -8.57 6.55
C HIS A 144 19.53 -9.33 5.22
N ASP A 145 20.59 -10.14 5.11
CA ASP A 145 21.00 -10.83 3.89
C ASP A 145 20.59 -12.31 3.89
N TYR A 146 20.34 -12.82 2.70
CA TYR A 146 19.83 -14.18 2.48
C TYR A 146 20.79 -15.30 2.94
N ASP A 147 22.09 -15.02 2.94
CA ASP A 147 23.16 -15.94 3.33
C ASP A 147 23.46 -15.89 4.83
N GLN A 148 22.74 -15.06 5.59
CA GLN A 148 22.98 -14.79 7.00
C GLN A 148 24.38 -14.23 7.31
N GLY A 149 25.09 -13.70 6.31
CA GLY A 149 26.43 -13.12 6.45
C GLY A 149 26.45 -11.71 7.06
N SER A 150 25.28 -11.15 7.34
CA SER A 150 25.09 -9.79 7.85
C SER A 150 24.54 -9.79 9.28
N CYS A 151 23.92 -8.69 9.70
CA CYS A 151 23.38 -8.51 11.06
C CYS A 151 21.89 -8.86 11.18
N TYR A 152 21.43 -8.94 12.44
CA TYR A 152 20.01 -8.97 12.76
C TYR A 152 19.32 -7.75 12.16
N CYS A 153 18.18 -7.97 11.51
CA CYS A 153 17.39 -6.94 10.88
C CYS A 153 15.91 -7.10 11.23
N THR A 154 15.23 -5.99 11.52
CA THR A 154 13.81 -5.95 11.91
C THR A 154 12.86 -5.80 10.73
N ASP A 155 13.37 -5.56 9.52
CA ASP A 155 12.56 -5.20 8.35
C ASP A 155 11.44 -6.20 8.08
N PHE A 156 11.77 -7.51 8.04
CA PHE A 156 10.75 -8.54 7.89
C PHE A 156 9.89 -8.70 9.14
N ALA A 157 10.51 -8.74 10.33
CA ALA A 157 9.80 -8.97 11.59
C ALA A 157 8.68 -7.95 11.83
N ILE A 158 8.88 -6.70 11.43
CA ILE A 158 7.90 -5.62 11.54
C ILE A 158 7.06 -5.51 10.25
N GLY A 159 7.69 -5.64 9.09
CA GLY A 159 7.05 -5.46 7.79
C GLY A 159 6.01 -6.53 7.47
N TYR A 160 6.16 -7.76 7.96
CA TYR A 160 5.19 -8.85 7.75
C TYR A 160 3.79 -8.47 8.23
N LEU A 161 3.67 -7.83 9.39
CA LEU A 161 2.38 -7.37 9.90
C LEU A 161 1.75 -6.31 8.97
N GLY A 162 2.57 -5.38 8.46
CA GLY A 162 2.12 -4.37 7.50
C GLY A 162 1.60 -5.00 6.21
N ILE A 163 2.27 -6.03 5.70
CA ILE A 163 1.86 -6.76 4.49
C ILE A 163 0.50 -7.42 4.68
N VAL A 164 0.29 -8.12 5.80
CA VAL A 164 -1.00 -8.76 6.10
C VAL A 164 -2.09 -7.72 6.26
N ASN A 165 -1.83 -6.62 6.98
CA ASN A 165 -2.81 -5.56 7.17
C ASN A 165 -3.20 -4.89 5.85
N GLU A 166 -2.24 -4.48 5.01
CA GLU A 166 -2.52 -3.84 3.71
C GLU A 166 -3.22 -4.79 2.73
N ALA A 167 -3.00 -6.10 2.83
CA ALA A 167 -3.70 -7.10 2.01
C ALA A 167 -5.17 -7.28 2.40
N LEU A 168 -5.49 -7.11 3.69
CA LEU A 168 -6.81 -7.37 4.27
C LEU A 168 -7.66 -6.11 4.42
N VAL A 169 -7.07 -4.95 4.69
CA VAL A 169 -7.80 -3.69 4.87
C VAL A 169 -6.96 -2.53 4.34
N TYR A 170 -7.49 -1.87 3.32
CA TYR A 170 -7.04 -0.56 2.88
C TYR A 170 -7.98 0.51 3.44
N SER A 171 -7.44 1.70 3.76
CA SER A 171 -8.26 2.84 4.16
C SER A 171 -7.57 4.16 3.84
N ASN A 172 -8.39 5.15 3.53
CA ASN A 172 -8.01 6.54 3.32
C ASN A 172 -9.16 7.46 3.75
N THR A 173 -9.07 8.75 3.44
CA THR A 173 -10.12 9.72 3.75
C THR A 173 -11.47 9.25 3.20
N ASN A 174 -12.46 9.08 4.08
CA ASN A 174 -13.83 8.64 3.78
C ASN A 174 -13.95 7.26 3.09
N GLU A 175 -12.92 6.42 3.10
CA GLU A 175 -12.98 5.10 2.47
C GLU A 175 -12.33 4.00 3.31
N ILE A 176 -12.97 2.83 3.29
CA ILE A 176 -12.43 1.56 3.77
C ILE A 176 -12.70 0.52 2.69
N GLU A 177 -11.66 -0.23 2.33
CA GLU A 177 -11.78 -1.37 1.42
C GLU A 177 -11.27 -2.62 2.14
N VAL A 178 -12.14 -3.61 2.28
CA VAL A 178 -11.76 -4.92 2.84
C VAL A 178 -11.32 -5.88 1.75
N LEU A 179 -10.41 -6.78 2.07
CA LEU A 179 -9.84 -7.77 1.17
C LEU A 179 -9.32 -7.16 -0.16
N PRO A 180 -8.67 -5.98 -0.17
CA PRO A 180 -8.23 -5.32 -1.42
C PRO A 180 -7.23 -6.18 -2.21
N ALA A 181 -6.42 -6.97 -1.52
CA ALA A 181 -5.38 -7.80 -2.12
C ALA A 181 -5.23 -9.15 -1.38
N LEU A 182 -6.36 -9.76 -0.98
CA LEU A 182 -6.34 -11.06 -0.28
C LEU A 182 -5.47 -12.07 -1.05
N PHE A 183 -4.58 -12.78 -0.36
CA PHE A 183 -3.70 -13.76 -0.98
C PHE A 183 -4.49 -14.82 -1.77
N GLU A 184 -3.87 -15.37 -2.81
CA GLU A 184 -4.51 -16.40 -3.66
C GLU A 184 -4.54 -17.79 -3.00
N SER A 185 -3.76 -17.99 -1.94
CA SER A 185 -3.73 -19.24 -1.17
C SER A 185 -3.30 -19.01 0.28
N GLY A 186 -3.71 -19.92 1.18
CA GLY A 186 -3.32 -19.91 2.59
C GLY A 186 -4.14 -18.96 3.47
N PHE A 187 -5.05 -18.18 2.87
CA PHE A 187 -6.00 -17.28 3.53
C PHE A 187 -7.42 -17.53 3.01
N ASP A 188 -7.78 -18.79 2.76
CA ASP A 188 -9.05 -19.15 2.11
C ASP A 188 -10.26 -18.82 2.99
N ALA A 189 -10.09 -18.88 4.31
CA ALA A 189 -11.06 -18.41 5.29
C ALA A 189 -10.31 -17.88 6.52
N GLY A 190 -10.88 -16.89 7.20
CA GLY A 190 -10.25 -16.31 8.37
C GLY A 190 -11.05 -15.18 9.00
N GLU A 191 -10.51 -14.66 10.10
CA GLU A 191 -11.04 -13.50 10.79
C GLU A 191 -9.88 -12.65 11.31
N ILE A 192 -10.00 -11.33 11.16
CA ILE A 192 -9.12 -10.34 11.79
C ILE A 192 -9.97 -9.30 12.51
N THR A 193 -9.50 -8.82 13.65
CA THR A 193 -10.25 -7.90 14.52
C THR A 193 -9.40 -6.69 14.92
N GLY A 194 -10.07 -5.58 15.20
CA GLY A 194 -9.46 -4.39 15.78
C GLY A 194 -8.53 -3.57 14.87
N ILE A 195 -8.64 -3.68 13.55
CA ILE A 195 -7.82 -2.88 12.63
C ILE A 195 -8.28 -1.42 12.67
N LYS A 196 -7.35 -0.49 12.91
CA LYS A 196 -7.61 0.95 12.85
C LYS A 196 -7.50 1.47 11.42
N ALA A 197 -8.52 2.19 10.97
CA ALA A 197 -8.56 2.84 9.67
C ALA A 197 -8.21 4.33 9.76
N ARG A 198 -7.72 4.91 8.65
CA ARG A 198 -7.40 6.35 8.56
C ARG A 198 -8.61 7.26 8.79
N THR A 199 -9.81 6.75 8.55
CA THR A 199 -11.09 7.43 8.80
C THR A 199 -11.40 7.67 10.28
N ARG A 200 -10.55 7.24 11.22
CA ARG A 200 -10.89 7.19 12.66
C ARG A 200 -12.07 6.25 12.94
N ALA A 201 -12.13 5.16 12.17
CA ALA A 201 -13.00 4.03 12.44
C ALA A 201 -12.14 2.80 12.80
N THR A 202 -12.76 1.87 13.50
CA THR A 202 -12.21 0.55 13.78
C THR A 202 -12.96 -0.47 12.93
N VAL A 203 -12.24 -1.27 12.16
CA VAL A 203 -12.76 -2.53 11.64
C VAL A 203 -12.74 -3.51 12.81
N ASP A 204 -13.85 -3.59 13.53
CA ASP A 204 -14.00 -4.40 14.74
C ASP A 204 -13.80 -5.88 14.42
N SER A 205 -14.42 -6.33 13.32
CA SER A 205 -14.19 -7.66 12.75
C SER A 205 -14.28 -7.61 11.23
N LEU A 206 -13.42 -8.39 10.58
CA LEU A 206 -13.52 -8.77 9.18
C LEU A 206 -13.35 -10.29 9.12
N LYS A 207 -14.45 -10.97 8.80
CA LYS A 207 -14.49 -12.43 8.63
C LYS A 207 -14.77 -12.76 7.18
N TRP A 208 -14.06 -13.73 6.62
CA TRP A 208 -14.25 -14.14 5.24
C TRP A 208 -14.12 -15.65 5.07
N ASP A 209 -14.73 -16.15 4.00
CA ASP A 209 -14.58 -17.51 3.49
C ASP A 209 -14.78 -17.46 1.97
N VAL A 210 -13.69 -17.69 1.23
CA VAL A 210 -13.64 -17.68 -0.24
C VAL A 210 -14.45 -18.84 -0.82
N ASN A 211 -14.45 -20.01 -0.18
CA ASN A 211 -15.18 -21.19 -0.66
C ASN A 211 -16.69 -21.02 -0.46
N ALA A 212 -17.09 -20.46 0.69
CA ALA A 212 -18.48 -20.09 0.94
C ALA A 212 -18.91 -18.79 0.22
N LYS A 213 -17.96 -18.08 -0.39
CA LYS A 213 -18.15 -16.78 -1.07
C LYS A 213 -18.76 -15.72 -0.16
N THR A 214 -18.30 -15.65 1.10
CA THR A 214 -18.82 -14.69 2.08
C THR A 214 -17.71 -13.83 2.65
N ALA A 215 -18.01 -12.55 2.87
CA ALA A 215 -17.28 -11.73 3.83
C ALA A 215 -18.26 -10.88 4.63
N GLN A 216 -17.99 -10.72 5.92
CA GLN A 216 -18.73 -9.85 6.81
C GLN A 216 -17.74 -8.92 7.50
N VAL A 217 -18.03 -7.63 7.48
CA VAL A 217 -17.24 -6.60 8.13
C VAL A 217 -18.11 -5.82 9.10
N THR A 218 -17.61 -5.61 10.31
CA THR A 218 -18.21 -4.73 11.31
C THR A 218 -17.28 -3.55 11.55
N VAL A 219 -17.83 -2.34 11.46
CA VAL A 219 -17.07 -1.09 11.58
C VAL A 219 -17.73 -0.20 12.62
N THR A 220 -16.94 0.32 13.56
CA THR A 220 -17.33 1.36 14.51
C THR A 220 -16.61 2.66 14.18
N SER A 221 -17.36 3.75 14.03
CA SER A 221 -16.79 5.08 13.76
C SER A 221 -16.66 5.89 15.04
N ASP A 222 -15.49 6.49 15.31
CA ASP A 222 -15.30 7.34 16.49
C ASP A 222 -15.95 8.74 16.33
N ILE A 223 -16.35 9.10 15.11
CA ILE A 223 -16.90 10.41 14.75
C ILE A 223 -18.13 10.29 13.86
N GLU A 224 -18.87 11.39 13.73
CA GLU A 224 -19.85 11.53 12.66
C GLU A 224 -19.13 11.65 11.32
N GLN A 225 -19.44 10.77 10.37
CA GLN A 225 -18.85 10.78 9.03
C GLN A 225 -19.60 9.85 8.08
N THR A 226 -19.31 9.99 6.79
CA THR A 226 -19.75 9.04 5.76
C THR A 226 -18.53 8.29 5.23
N ILE A 227 -18.58 6.96 5.27
CA ILE A 227 -17.53 6.08 4.77
C ILE A 227 -18.07 5.27 3.58
N LYS A 228 -17.35 5.33 2.46
CA LYS A 228 -17.49 4.38 1.37
C LYS A 228 -16.81 3.07 1.76
N LEU A 229 -17.59 2.00 1.89
CA LEU A 229 -17.12 0.67 2.25
C LEU A 229 -17.22 -0.26 1.03
N SER A 230 -16.10 -0.80 0.58
CA SER A 230 -16.03 -1.74 -0.54
C SER A 230 -15.28 -3.03 -0.15
N CYS A 231 -15.40 -4.06 -0.99
CA CYS A 231 -14.64 -5.29 -0.86
C CYS A 231 -13.88 -5.55 -2.16
N GLY A 232 -12.57 -5.78 -2.11
CA GLY A 232 -11.74 -6.02 -3.30
C GLY A 232 -12.10 -7.30 -4.07
N LEU A 233 -12.88 -8.20 -3.45
CA LEU A 233 -13.36 -9.45 -4.03
C LEU A 233 -14.89 -9.44 -4.28
N SER A 234 -15.51 -8.27 -4.35
CA SER A 234 -16.94 -8.11 -4.64
C SER A 234 -17.17 -6.85 -5.46
N ASP A 235 -18.17 -6.85 -6.35
CA ASP A 235 -18.56 -5.64 -7.08
C ASP A 235 -19.40 -4.68 -6.21
N LYS A 236 -19.78 -5.11 -5.01
CA LYS A 236 -20.60 -4.35 -4.08
C LYS A 236 -19.78 -3.25 -3.39
N THR A 237 -20.35 -2.06 -3.34
CA THR A 237 -19.89 -0.93 -2.53
C THR A 237 -21.09 -0.36 -1.77
N GLU A 238 -20.91 -0.07 -0.49
CA GLU A 238 -21.91 0.58 0.37
C GLU A 238 -21.42 1.96 0.79
N THR A 239 -22.34 2.90 0.96
CA THR A 239 -22.05 4.21 1.57
C THR A 239 -22.73 4.28 2.92
N LEU A 240 -21.94 4.31 3.99
CA LEU A 240 -22.40 4.24 5.36
C LEU A 240 -22.22 5.59 6.05
N THR A 241 -23.31 6.22 6.48
CA THR A 241 -23.25 7.39 7.35
C THR A 241 -23.31 6.94 8.80
N PHE A 242 -22.34 7.34 9.62
CA PHE A 242 -22.22 6.99 11.02
C PHE A 242 -22.48 8.20 11.93
N ALA A 243 -23.14 7.97 13.07
CA ALA A 243 -23.02 8.82 14.25
C ALA A 243 -21.75 8.45 15.07
N PRO A 244 -21.27 9.32 15.97
CA PRO A 244 -20.12 9.00 16.82
C PRO A 244 -20.40 7.77 17.70
N GLY A 245 -19.48 6.79 17.66
CA GLY A 245 -19.61 5.52 18.37
C GLY A 245 -20.59 4.53 17.74
N GLU A 246 -21.18 4.84 16.59
CA GLU A 246 -22.09 3.91 15.90
C GLU A 246 -21.33 2.76 15.25
N THR A 247 -21.87 1.55 15.42
CA THR A 247 -21.36 0.32 14.81
C THR A 247 -22.29 -0.13 13.68
N LYS A 248 -21.73 -0.50 12.53
CA LYS A 248 -22.48 -1.07 11.40
C LYS A 248 -21.81 -2.32 10.87
N THR A 249 -22.63 -3.29 10.47
CA THR A 249 -22.16 -4.53 9.85
C THR A 249 -22.64 -4.60 8.41
N VAL A 250 -21.75 -5.00 7.51
CA VAL A 250 -22.05 -5.19 6.09
C VAL A 250 -21.58 -6.57 5.65
N GLU A 251 -22.42 -7.24 4.88
CA GLU A 251 -22.12 -8.51 4.23
C GLU A 251 -21.84 -8.30 2.73
N PHE A 252 -20.85 -9.03 2.25
CA PHE A 252 -20.42 -9.10 0.85
C PHE A 252 -20.49 -10.54 0.37
N THR A 253 -20.99 -10.73 -0.85
CA THR A 253 -20.83 -11.97 -1.61
C THR A 253 -19.56 -11.85 -2.43
N LEU A 254 -18.65 -12.81 -2.30
CA LEU A 254 -17.37 -12.82 -3.01
C LEU A 254 -17.52 -13.42 -4.40
N ASN A 255 -16.76 -12.88 -5.36
CA ASN A 255 -16.75 -13.31 -6.76
C ASN A 255 -16.10 -14.68 -6.94
#